data_AF-A0A9J6GY25-F1
#
_entry.id   AF-A0A9J6GY25-F1
#
_cell.length_a   1.000
_cell.length_b   1.000
_cell.length_c   1.000
_cell.angle_alpha   90.00
_cell.angle_beta   90.00
_cell.angle_gamma   90.00
#
_symmetry.space_group_name_H-M   'P 1'
#
loop_
_entity.id
_entity.type
_entity.pdbx_description
1 polymer ?
#
loop_
_entity_poly.entity_id
_entity_poly.type
_entity_poly.pdbx_seq_one_letter_code
_entity_poly.pdbx_strand_id
1 'polypeptide(L)' 'MKGPKLYEHMRRQKILVLPSKVTLQKYLRSYRTGFGFSEKVLSTVQRKTSTTDALKRHGMDFGR' A
#
# COMPACT_ATOMS: atom_id res chain seq x y z
N MET A 1 15.70 6.85 2.27
CA MET A 1 14.49 7.54 2.80
C MET A 1 13.51 7.78 1.67
N LYS A 2 12.23 7.39 1.81
CA LYS A 2 11.16 7.68 0.84
C LYS A 2 10.36 8.88 1.36
N GLY A 3 10.34 10.00 0.62
CA GLY A 3 9.66 11.21 1.09
C GLY A 3 9.18 12.12 -0.04
N PRO A 4 8.29 13.09 0.24
CA PRO A 4 7.67 13.94 -0.78
C PRO A 4 8.68 14.76 -1.60
N LYS A 5 9.74 15.26 -0.94
CA LYS A 5 10.82 16.01 -1.60
C LYS A 5 11.54 15.17 -2.66
N LEU A 6 11.80 13.90 -2.34
CA LEU A 6 12.44 12.97 -3.27
C LEU A 6 11.52 12.67 -4.46
N TYR A 7 10.23 12.44 -4.21
CA TYR A 7 9.24 12.22 -5.27
C TYR A 7 9.20 13.40 -6.25
N GLU A 8 9.13 14.63 -5.74
CA GLU A 8 9.12 15.84 -6.58
C GLU A 8 10.43 16.02 -7.34
N HIS A 9 11.57 15.75 -6.71
CA HIS A 9 12.87 15.80 -7.38
C HIS A 9 12.92 14.82 -8.55
N MET A 10 12.59 13.55 -8.32
CA MET A 10 12.58 12.51 -9.36
C MET A 10 11.62 12.84 -10.50
N ARG A 11 10.47 13.45 -10.20
CA ARG A 11 9.50 13.88 -11.20
C ARG A 11 10.01 15.06 -12.03
N ARG A 12 10.51 16.12 -11.38
CA ARG A 12 10.97 17.35 -12.04
C ARG A 12 12.20 17.12 -12.90
N GLN A 13 13.12 16.29 -12.42
CA GLN A 13 14.33 15.90 -13.13
C GLN A 13 14.08 14.78 -14.17
N LYS A 14 12.82 14.36 -14.35
CA LYS A 14 12.42 13.30 -15.31
C LYS A 14 13.19 11.99 -15.16
N ILE A 15 13.64 11.69 -13.93
CA ILE A 15 14.33 10.42 -13.59
C ILE A 15 13.35 9.25 -13.72
N LEU A 16 12.09 9.47 -13.32
CA LEU A 16 10.99 8.51 -13.48
C LEU A 16 9.74 9.23 -13.99
N VAL A 17 8.90 8.49 -14.70
CA VAL A 17 7.57 8.95 -15.13
C VAL A 17 6.63 8.93 -13.93
N LEU A 18 6.57 10.05 -13.21
CA LEU A 18 5.78 10.18 -11.99
C LEU A 18 4.56 11.09 -12.19
N PRO A 19 3.37 10.67 -11.72
CA PRO A 19 2.17 11.50 -11.73
C PRO A 19 2.35 12.85 -11.04
N SER A 20 1.60 13.86 -11.50
CA SER A 20 1.54 15.16 -10.82
C SER A 20 0.90 15.07 -9.44
N LYS A 21 1.15 16.06 -8.58
CA LYS A 21 0.51 16.17 -7.27
C LYS A 21 -1.02 16.11 -7.35
N VAL A 22 -1.62 16.80 -8.32
CA VAL A 22 -3.09 16.84 -8.52
C VAL A 22 -3.61 15.45 -8.89
N THR A 23 -2.93 14.79 -9.83
CA THR A 23 -3.24 13.41 -10.21
C THR A 23 -3.17 12.50 -8.99
N LEU A 24 -2.06 12.54 -8.23
CA LEU A 24 -1.87 11.71 -7.04
C LEU A 24 -2.96 11.96 -5.99
N GLN A 25 -3.35 13.21 -5.75
CA GLN A 25 -4.46 13.55 -4.86
C GLN A 25 -5.80 12.97 -5.33
N LYS A 26 -6.09 13.02 -6.64
CA LYS A 26 -7.30 12.41 -7.21
C LYS A 26 -7.35 10.91 -6.93
N TYR A 27 -6.23 10.21 -7.09
CA TYR A 27 -6.13 8.79 -6.74
C TYR A 27 -6.33 8.56 -5.24
N LEU A 28 -5.71 9.36 -4.39
CA LEU A 28 -5.85 9.25 -2.94
C LEU A 28 -7.28 9.52 -2.45
N ARG A 29 -8.06 10.39 -3.12
CA ARG A 29 -9.48 10.61 -2.76
C ARG A 29 -10.34 9.37 -2.88
N SER A 30 -10.01 8.47 -3.81
CA SER A 30 -10.73 7.19 -3.96
C SER A 30 -10.41 6.21 -2.83
N TYR A 31 -9.30 6.42 -2.13
CA TYR A 31 -8.89 5.62 -0.99
C TYR A 31 -9.67 6.05 0.26
N ARG A 32 -10.82 5.41 0.50
CA ARG A 32 -11.57 5.55 1.75
C ARG A 32 -10.84 4.82 2.88
N THR A 33 -10.15 5.56 3.74
CA THR A 33 -9.80 5.09 5.08
C THR A 33 -11.03 5.22 5.97
N GLY A 34 -11.85 4.18 6.04
CA GLY A 34 -12.82 4.07 7.13
C GLY A 34 -12.09 3.81 8.45
N PHE A 35 -12.70 4.19 9.58
CA PHE A 35 -12.27 3.68 10.88
C PHE A 35 -12.60 2.18 10.95
N GLY A 36 -11.65 1.37 11.43
CA GLY A 36 -11.78 -0.09 11.52
C GLY A 36 -10.96 -0.85 10.48
N PHE A 37 -11.24 -2.15 10.35
CA PHE A 37 -10.51 -3.03 9.45
C PHE A 37 -11.03 -2.95 8.02
N SER A 38 -10.12 -2.80 7.05
CA SER A 38 -10.49 -2.90 5.64
C SER A 38 -10.51 -4.37 5.22
N GLU A 39 -11.70 -4.94 5.09
CA GLU A 39 -11.91 -6.33 4.64
C GLU A 39 -11.24 -6.60 3.28
N LYS A 40 -11.24 -5.63 2.38
CA LYS A 40 -10.52 -5.72 1.09
C LYS A 40 -9.01 -5.85 1.27
N VAL A 41 -8.43 -5.13 2.22
CA VAL A 41 -7.00 -5.23 2.52
C VAL A 41 -6.71 -6.59 3.18
N LEU A 42 -7.51 -6.99 4.17
CA LEU A 42 -7.34 -8.26 4.87
C LEU A 42 -7.48 -9.47 3.94
N SER A 43 -8.50 -9.52 3.08
CA SER A 43 -8.67 -10.57 2.08
C SER A 43 -7.52 -10.61 1.06
N THR A 44 -7.00 -9.45 0.65
CA THR A 44 -5.84 -9.38 -0.24
C THR A 44 -4.58 -9.90 0.46
N VAL A 45 -4.37 -9.55 1.73
CA VAL A 45 -3.26 -10.05 2.55
C VAL A 45 -3.38 -11.56 2.74
N GLN A 46 -4.56 -12.06 3.13
CA GLN A 46 -4.83 -13.48 3.28
C GLN A 46 -4.47 -14.25 2.01
N ARG A 47 -4.97 -13.81 0.84
CA ARG A 47 -4.65 -14.43 -0.45
C ARG A 47 -3.16 -14.45 -0.77
N LYS A 48 -2.44 -13.36 -0.47
CA LYS A 48 -0.99 -13.29 -0.69
C LYS A 48 -0.22 -14.21 0.25
N THR A 49 -0.70 -14.36 1.47
CA THR A 49 -0.06 -15.19 2.49
C THR A 49 -0.39 -16.68 2.32
N SER A 50 -1.48 -17.03 1.62
CA SER A 50 -1.88 -18.42 1.32
C SER A 50 -0.82 -19.24 0.57
N THR A 51 0.11 -18.58 -0.14
CA THR A 51 1.20 -19.23 -0.88
C THR A 51 2.56 -19.12 -0.18
N THR A 52 2.65 -18.42 0.94
CA THR A 52 3.91 -18.20 1.67
C THR A 52 4.28 -19.44 2.50
N ASP A 53 5.57 -19.78 2.65
CA ASP A 53 6.03 -20.89 3.51
C ASP A 53 5.37 -20.86 4.89
N ALA A 54 4.98 -22.03 5.40
CA ALA A 54 4.34 -22.17 6.71
C ALA A 54 5.19 -21.57 7.85
N LEU A 55 6.52 -21.69 7.76
CA LEU A 55 7.46 -21.14 8.75
C LEU A 55 7.51 -19.59 8.76
N LYS A 56 7.05 -18.94 7.69
CA LYS A 56 7.02 -17.47 7.56
C LYS A 56 5.63 -16.90 7.86
N ARG A 57 4.62 -17.75 8.12
CA ARG A 57 3.27 -17.34 8.52
C ARG A 57 3.19 -17.26 10.05
N HIS A 58 3.53 -16.09 10.60
CA HIS A 58 3.37 -15.85 12.04
C HIS A 58 1.98 -15.26 12.33
N GLY A 59 1.31 -15.71 13.39
CA GLY A 59 0.04 -15.16 13.86
C GLY A 59 -1.24 -15.89 13.43
N MET A 60 -1.15 -17.16 13.01
CA MET A 60 -2.33 -18.03 12.77
C MET A 60 -3.06 -18.46 14.06
N ASP A 61 -2.57 -18.05 15.24
CA ASP A 61 -3.11 -18.45 16.56
C ASP A 61 -4.07 -17.43 17.20
N PHE A 62 -4.76 -16.60 16.41
CA PHE A 62 -5.88 -15.79 16.92
C PHE A 62 -7.20 -16.48 16.63
N GLY A 63 -7.52 -17.51 17.42
CA GLY A 63 -8.79 -18.23 17.32
C GLY A 63 -8.80 -19.57 18.05
N ARG A 64 -8.75 -19.54 19.38
CA ARG A 64 -9.48 -20.49 20.21
C ARG A 64 -10.38 -19.70 21.14
#